data_AF-A0A3E0PPF4-F1
#
_entry.id   AF-A0A3E0PPF4-F1
#
_cell.length_a   1.000
_cell.length_b   1.000
_cell.length_c   1.000
_cell.angle_alpha   90.00
_cell.angle_beta   90.00
_cell.angle_gamma   90.00
#
_symmetry.space_group_name_H-M   'P 1'
#
loop_
_entity.id
_entity.type
_entity.pdbx_description
1 polymer ?
#
loop_
_entity_poly.entity_id
_entity_poly.type
_entity_poly.pdbx_seq_one_letter_code
_entity_poly.pdbx_strand_id
1 'polypeptide(L)'
;MRHQVWDVLVGHYPQGRNIERRADQRYPYSHLLYLTPVGEDGFSPVGETVAVVGKTLSERGLGFFYQQAISERRMIASLETSDLRWAGFLMNITWCRFTQYGWYESGGRFLQAVPSPITRPVR
;
A
#
# COMPACT_ATOMS: atom_id res chain seq x y z
N MET A 1 1.19 13.68 -0.20
CA MET A 1 1.93 12.40 -0.39
C MET A 1 3.00 12.20 0.67
N ARG A 2 4.14 12.91 0.66
CA ARG A 2 5.22 12.72 1.66
C ARG A 2 4.73 12.75 3.11
N HIS A 3 4.05 13.82 3.53
CA HIS A 3 3.53 13.95 4.91
C HIS A 3 2.65 12.77 5.34
N GLN A 4 1.71 12.36 4.49
CA GLN A 4 0.77 11.26 4.78
C GLN A 4 1.47 9.91 4.91
N VAL A 5 2.53 9.66 4.13
CA VAL A 5 3.34 8.43 4.27
C VAL A 5 4.09 8.46 5.61
N TRP A 6 4.61 9.61 6.01
CA TRP A 6 5.25 9.76 7.31
C TRP A 6 4.26 9.59 8.48
N ASP A 7 3.02 10.06 8.35
CA ASP A 7 1.97 9.83 9.36
C ASP A 7 1.70 8.32 9.59
N VAL A 8 1.75 7.51 8.52
CA VAL A 8 1.69 6.03 8.61
C VAL A 8 2.96 5.49 9.27
N LEU A 9 4.15 5.87 8.79
CA LEU A 9 5.42 5.31 9.25
C LEU A 9 5.73 5.62 10.72
N VAL A 10 5.42 6.84 11.18
CA VAL A 10 5.66 7.28 12.57
C VAL A 10 4.81 6.48 13.56
N GLY A 11 3.61 6.06 13.15
CA GLY A 11 2.75 5.19 13.97
C GLY A 11 3.32 3.78 14.19
N HIS A 12 4.00 3.24 13.18
CA HIS A 12 4.45 1.84 13.18
C HIS A 12 5.93 1.67 13.57
N TYR A 13 6.76 2.72 13.49
CA TYR A 13 8.20 2.66 13.74
C TYR A 13 8.74 3.84 14.58
N PRO A 14 8.49 3.88 15.91
CA PRO A 14 8.90 4.99 16.77
C PRO A 14 10.42 5.16 16.95
N GLN A 15 11.27 4.21 16.53
CA GLN A 15 12.74 4.25 16.73
C GLN A 15 13.60 4.04 15.47
N GLY A 16 13.05 4.19 14.26
CA GLY A 16 13.75 3.86 13.01
C GLY A 16 14.76 4.90 12.49
N ARG A 17 15.69 5.39 13.32
CA ARG A 17 16.68 6.43 12.94
C ARG A 17 18.01 5.87 12.46
N ASN A 18 17.99 4.81 11.63
CA ASN A 18 19.17 4.35 10.89
C ASN A 18 18.88 4.41 9.38
N ILE A 19 19.24 5.55 8.80
CA ILE A 19 19.16 5.96 7.38
C ILE A 19 20.60 5.74 6.85
N GLU A 20 20.93 4.98 5.80
CA GLU A 20 20.82 5.37 4.38
C GLU A 20 21.56 4.36 3.46
N ARG A 21 21.03 4.07 2.25
CA ARG A 21 21.78 3.82 0.97
C ARG A 21 20.90 3.41 -0.24
N ARG A 22 19.73 4.03 -0.44
CA ARG A 22 19.01 4.01 -1.73
C ARG A 22 18.27 5.34 -1.89
N ALA A 23 18.20 5.85 -3.13
CA ALA A 23 17.64 7.17 -3.45
C ALA A 23 16.16 7.41 -3.07
N ASP A 24 15.45 6.36 -2.62
CA ASP A 24 14.24 6.45 -1.81
C ASP A 24 14.36 5.49 -0.63
N GLN A 25 14.20 6.00 0.58
CA GLN A 25 14.21 5.19 1.79
C GLN A 25 12.95 4.30 1.83
N ARG A 26 13.15 2.98 1.85
CA ARG A 26 12.08 1.99 2.02
C ARG A 26 12.13 1.45 3.43
N TYR A 27 11.00 1.53 4.12
CA TYR A 27 10.81 0.98 5.44
C TYR A 27 10.14 -0.38 5.31
N PRO A 28 10.50 -1.37 6.14
CA PRO A 28 9.63 -2.52 6.35
C PRO A 28 8.22 -2.03 6.68
N TYR A 29 7.20 -2.74 6.23
CA TYR A 29 5.80 -2.40 6.54
C TYR A 29 5.00 -3.69 6.63
N SER A 30 5.00 -4.33 7.80
CA SER A 30 4.43 -5.68 7.99
C SER A 30 3.00 -5.64 8.54
N HIS A 31 2.17 -4.78 7.96
CA HIS A 31 0.77 -4.58 8.38
C HIS A 31 -0.20 -4.98 7.27
N LEU A 32 -1.41 -5.38 7.67
CA LEU A 32 -2.50 -5.54 6.73
C LEU A 32 -2.90 -4.18 6.15
N LEU A 33 -3.22 -4.18 4.87
CA LEU A 33 -3.75 -3.03 4.15
C LEU A 33 -4.77 -3.52 3.13
N TYR A 34 -5.61 -2.62 2.64
CA TYR A 34 -6.62 -2.96 1.64
C TYR A 34 -6.28 -2.37 0.28
N LEU A 35 -6.50 -3.15 -0.78
CA LEU A 35 -6.39 -2.70 -2.17
C LEU A 35 -7.77 -2.73 -2.81
N THR A 36 -8.23 -1.58 -3.28
CA THR A 36 -9.49 -1.46 -4.03
C THR A 36 -9.18 -1.16 -5.49
N PRO A 37 -9.55 -2.03 -6.45
CA PRO A 37 -9.34 -1.77 -7.87
C PRO A 37 -10.22 -0.63 -8.34
N VAL A 38 -9.64 0.27 -9.14
CA VAL A 38 -10.33 1.45 -9.67
C VAL A 38 -10.20 1.56 -11.17
N GLY A 39 -11.20 2.20 -11.78
CA GLY A 39 -11.26 2.47 -13.21
C GLY A 39 -10.21 3.50 -13.68
N GLU A 40 -10.31 3.89 -14.95
CA GLU A 40 -9.40 4.87 -15.54
C GLU A 40 -9.49 6.27 -14.91
N ASP A 41 -10.62 6.59 -14.30
CA ASP A 41 -10.80 7.82 -13.53
C ASP A 41 -9.95 7.85 -12.25
N GLY A 42 -9.46 6.70 -11.79
CA GLY A 42 -8.64 6.56 -10.59
C GLY A 42 -9.42 6.63 -9.27
N PHE A 43 -10.75 6.61 -9.32
CA PHE A 43 -11.60 6.75 -8.13
C PHE A 43 -12.77 5.77 -8.09
N SER A 44 -13.38 5.43 -9.23
CA SER A 44 -14.54 4.54 -9.25
C SER A 44 -14.11 3.09 -9.04
N PRO A 45 -14.60 2.39 -8.00
CA PRO A 45 -14.29 0.98 -7.79
C PRO A 45 -14.81 0.13 -8.95
N VAL A 46 -13.99 -0.79 -9.45
CA VAL A 46 -14.34 -1.70 -10.57
C VAL A 46 -14.28 -3.17 -10.19
N GLY A 47 -14.04 -3.48 -8.92
CA GLY A 47 -13.90 -4.85 -8.43
C GLY A 47 -13.86 -4.93 -6.92
N GLU A 48 -13.59 -6.13 -6.41
CA GLU A 48 -13.58 -6.41 -4.99
C GLU A 48 -12.35 -5.82 -4.30
N THR A 49 -12.56 -5.30 -3.09
CA THR A 49 -11.46 -4.84 -2.24
C THR A 49 -10.82 -6.04 -1.53
N VAL A 50 -9.50 -6.18 -1.63
CA VAL A 50 -8.77 -7.31 -1.06
C VAL A 50 -7.85 -6.86 0.08
N ALA A 51 -7.72 -7.70 1.10
CA ALA A 51 -6.72 -7.53 2.15
C ALA A 51 -5.38 -8.13 1.69
N VAL A 52 -4.28 -7.39 1.84
CA VAL A 52 -2.94 -7.84 1.50
C VAL A 52 -1.97 -7.59 2.66
N VAL A 53 -0.86 -8.33 2.67
CA VAL A 53 0.19 -8.16 3.68
C VAL A 53 1.24 -7.21 3.13
N GLY A 54 1.43 -6.07 3.80
CA GLY A 54 2.51 -5.16 3.47
C GLY A 54 3.89 -5.82 3.57
N LYS A 55 4.82 -5.38 2.71
CA LYS A 55 6.23 -5.79 2.75
C LYS A 55 7.13 -4.59 3.01
N THR A 56 7.01 -3.56 2.17
CA THR A 56 7.81 -2.34 2.27
C THR A 56 7.00 -1.12 1.87
N LEU A 57 7.23 0.00 2.55
CA LEU A 57 6.62 1.29 2.24
C LEU A 57 7.71 2.35 2.02
N SER A 58 7.53 3.21 1.03
CA SER A 58 8.30 4.44 0.86
C SER A 58 7.39 5.58 0.43
N GLU A 59 7.93 6.79 0.36
CA GLU A 59 7.21 7.95 -0.16
C GLU A 59 6.67 7.74 -1.59
N ARG A 60 7.32 6.87 -2.37
CA ARG A 60 7.00 6.64 -3.79
C ARG A 60 6.18 5.39 -4.06
N GLY A 61 6.03 4.48 -3.10
CA GLY A 61 5.32 3.24 -3.39
C GLY A 61 5.26 2.23 -2.26
N LEU A 62 4.65 1.10 -2.62
CA LEU A 62 4.31 0.02 -1.73
C LEU A 62 4.70 -1.30 -2.38
N GLY A 63 5.32 -2.19 -1.59
CA GLY A 63 5.47 -3.61 -1.89
C GLY A 63 4.63 -4.42 -0.91
N PHE A 64 4.02 -5.51 -1.38
CA PHE A 64 3.10 -6.33 -0.60
C PHE A 64 3.07 -7.79 -1.11
N PHE A 65 2.45 -8.66 -0.32
CA PHE A 65 2.17 -10.05 -0.66
C PHE A 65 0.67 -10.31 -0.72
N TYR A 66 0.26 -11.11 -1.70
CA TYR A 66 -1.12 -11.60 -1.83
C TYR A 66 -1.13 -13.02 -2.37
N GLN A 67 -2.16 -13.81 -2.01
CA GLN A 67 -2.22 -15.23 -2.40
C GLN A 67 -2.59 -15.45 -3.87
N GLN A 68 -3.20 -14.46 -4.52
CA GLN A 68 -3.61 -14.54 -5.92
C GLN A 68 -2.88 -13.49 -6.76
N ALA A 69 -2.82 -13.72 -8.07
CA ALA A 69 -2.31 -12.71 -8.99
C ALA A 69 -3.30 -11.53 -9.05
N ILE A 70 -2.77 -10.31 -9.00
CA ILE A 70 -3.58 -9.11 -9.21
C ILE A 70 -3.50 -8.71 -10.69
N SER A 71 -4.65 -8.70 -11.36
CA SER A 71 -4.78 -8.31 -12.77
C SER A 71 -4.89 -6.80 -12.96
N GLU A 72 -5.51 -6.10 -12.01
CA GLU A 72 -5.81 -4.68 -12.11
C GLU A 72 -4.57 -3.87 -11.77
N ARG A 73 -4.18 -2.97 -12.66
CA ARG A 73 -2.97 -2.17 -12.45
C ARG A 73 -3.22 -0.95 -11.56
N ARG A 74 -4.42 -0.37 -11.59
CA ARG A 74 -4.77 0.82 -10.79
C ARG A 74 -5.57 0.41 -9.58
N MET A 75 -5.05 0.77 -8.42
CA MET A 75 -5.60 0.43 -7.12
C MET A 75 -5.58 1.66 -6.22
N ILE A 76 -6.54 1.77 -5.31
CA ILE A 76 -6.39 2.59 -4.11
C ILE A 76 -5.87 1.68 -3.00
N ALA A 77 -4.66 1.96 -2.52
CA ALA A 77 -4.13 1.35 -1.31
C ALA A 77 -4.62 2.13 -0.09
N SER A 78 -5.35 1.46 0.79
CA SER A 78 -5.82 2.00 2.07
C SER A 78 -4.92 1.49 3.17
N LEU A 79 -4.15 2.38 3.79
CA LEU A 79 -3.21 2.09 4.86
C LEU A 79 -3.72 2.69 6.16
N GLU A 80 -3.60 1.95 7.26
CA GLU A 80 -4.00 2.42 8.58
C GLU A 80 -2.96 3.40 9.14
N THR A 81 -3.43 4.56 9.59
CA THR A 81 -2.62 5.61 10.24
C THR A 81 -2.56 5.39 11.76
N SER A 82 -1.64 6.08 12.42
CA SER A 82 -1.43 6.00 13.89
C SER A 82 -2.67 6.31 14.74
N ASP A 83 -3.62 7.05 14.18
CA ASP A 83 -4.89 7.41 14.81
C ASP A 83 -6.06 6.50 14.38
N LEU A 84 -5.76 5.33 13.83
CA LEU A 84 -6.73 4.31 13.40
C LEU A 84 -7.66 4.76 12.27
N ARG A 85 -7.29 5.81 11.54
CA ARG A 85 -7.94 6.20 10.28
C ARG A 85 -7.29 5.50 9.10
N TRP A 86 -7.94 5.58 7.94
CA TRP A 86 -7.42 5.01 6.70
C TRP A 86 -6.96 6.12 5.76
N ALA A 87 -5.68 6.09 5.40
CA ALA A 87 -5.10 6.92 4.36
C ALA A 87 -5.17 6.19 3.01
N GLY A 88 -5.79 6.82 2.01
CA GLY A 88 -5.90 6.30 0.66
C GLY A 88 -4.79 6.81 -0.26
N PHE A 89 -4.21 5.91 -1.06
CA PHE A 89 -3.22 6.24 -2.08
C PHE A 89 -3.57 5.58 -3.39
N LEU A 90 -3.86 6.38 -4.42
CA LEU A 90 -3.97 5.86 -5.78
C LEU A 90 -2.59 5.40 -6.22
N MET A 91 -2.48 4.16 -6.68
CA MET A 91 -1.25 3.53 -7.08
C MET A 91 -1.38 2.78 -8.39
N ASN A 92 -0.25 2.67 -9.09
CA ASN A 92 -0.10 1.79 -10.25
C ASN A 92 0.80 0.60 -9.87
N ILE A 93 0.27 -0.61 -9.94
CA ILE A 93 1.05 -1.86 -9.79
C ILE A 93 1.93 -2.00 -11.02
N THR A 94 3.24 -2.09 -10.80
CA THR A 94 4.25 -2.10 -11.87
C THR A 94 4.91 -3.45 -12.07
N TRP A 95 4.84 -4.32 -11.07
CA TRP A 95 5.35 -5.69 -11.17
C TRP A 95 4.60 -6.63 -10.21
N CYS A 96 4.58 -7.90 -10.60
CA CYS A 96 3.99 -9.01 -9.86
C CYS A 96 4.85 -10.25 -10.13
N ARG A 97 5.24 -10.96 -9.08
CA ARG A 97 6.12 -12.12 -9.15
C ARG A 97 5.57 -13.24 -8.26
N PHE A 98 5.37 -14.41 -8.85
CA PHE A 98 5.08 -15.62 -8.08
C PHE A 98 6.31 -16.07 -7.28
N THR A 99 6.09 -16.41 -6.01
CA THR A 99 7.11 -16.91 -5.09
C THR A 99 6.93 -18.41 -4.90
N GLN A 100 7.98 -19.11 -4.52
CA GLN A 100 8.01 -20.57 -4.35
C GLN A 100 7.03 -21.12 -3.30
N TYR A 101 6.43 -20.26 -2.46
CA TYR A 101 5.54 -20.66 -1.36
C TYR A 101 4.06 -20.45 -1.66
N GLY A 102 3.68 -20.27 -2.93
CA GLY A 102 2.28 -20.08 -3.31
C GLY A 102 1.76 -18.65 -3.10
N TRP A 103 2.66 -17.68 -2.92
CA TRP A 103 2.32 -16.27 -2.77
C TRP A 103 2.81 -15.46 -3.96
N TYR A 104 2.10 -14.40 -4.29
CA TYR A 104 2.56 -13.36 -5.20
C TYR A 104 3.15 -12.21 -4.39
N GLU A 105 4.38 -11.85 -4.74
CA GLU A 105 4.97 -10.59 -4.33
C GLU A 105 4.69 -9.56 -5.42
N SER A 106 4.13 -8.42 -5.04
CA SER A 106 3.76 -7.36 -5.96
C SER A 106 4.24 -6.02 -5.44
N GLY A 107 4.36 -5.06 -6.35
CA GLY A 107 4.67 -3.70 -5.96
C GLY A 107 4.27 -2.69 -7.01
N GLY A 108 4.07 -1.47 -6.52
CA GLY A 108 3.63 -0.37 -7.36
C GLY A 108 4.11 0.98 -6.86
N ARG A 109 3.85 1.99 -7.69
CA ARG A 109 4.17 3.38 -7.39
C ARG A 109 2.90 4.12 -7.01
N PHE A 110 2.99 4.93 -5.97
CA PHE A 110 1.92 5.87 -5.67
C PHE A 110 1.90 6.99 -6.71
N LEU A 111 0.69 7.39 -7.09
CA LEU A 111 0.42 8.46 -8.04
C LEU A 111 -0.06 9.71 -7.31
N GLN A 112 -0.99 9.55 -6.38
CA GLN A 112 -1.53 10.63 -5.55
C GLN A 112 -2.19 10.09 -4.28
N ALA A 113 -2.39 10.97 -3.30
CA ALA A 113 -3.21 10.66 -2.14
C ALA A 113 -4.67 10.97 -2.45
N VAL A 114 -5.57 10.11 -1.99
CA VAL A 114 -7.01 10.16 -2.27
C VAL A 114 -7.78 9.75 -1.01
N PRO A 115 -9.10 10.02 -0.92
CA PRO A 115 -9.92 9.44 0.13
C PRO A 115 -9.82 7.91 0.11
N SER A 116 -9.68 7.28 1.28
CA SER A 116 -9.75 5.83 1.37
C SER A 116 -11.21 5.38 1.21
N PRO A 117 -11.48 4.34 0.38
CA PRO A 117 -12.79 3.68 0.35
C PRO A 117 -13.13 2.95 1.66
N ILE A 118 -12.14 2.67 2.51
CA ILE A 118 -12.32 2.02 3.80
C ILE A 118 -12.66 3.07 4.86
N THR A 119 -13.84 2.95 5.45
CA THR A 119 -14.33 3.89 6.48
C THR A 119 -14.41 3.27 7.88
N ARG A 120 -14.25 1.95 8.00
CA ARG A 120 -14.23 1.20 9.26
C ARG A 120 -13.30 -0.01 9.16
N PRO A 121 -12.59 -0.39 10.25
CA PRO A 121 -11.88 -1.66 10.28
C PRO A 121 -12.92 -2.79 10.14
N VAL A 122 -12.77 -3.62 9.10
CA VAL A 122 -13.45 -4.91 9.05
C VAL A 122 -12.84 -5.75 10.18
N ARG A 123 -13.62 -5.97 11.24
CA ARG A 123 -13.25 -6.83 12.36
C ARG A 123 -13.58 -8.28 12.03
#